data_AF-A0A133UYR4-F1
#
_entry.id   AF-A0A133UYR4-F1
#
_cell.length_a   1.000
_cell.length_b   1.000
_cell.length_c   1.000
_cell.angle_alpha   90.00
_cell.angle_beta   90.00
_cell.angle_gamma   90.00
#
_symmetry.space_group_name_H-M   'P 1'
#
loop_
_entity.id
_entity.type
_entity.pdbx_description
1 polymer ?
#
loop_
_entity_poly.entity_id
_entity_poly.type
_entity_poly.pdbx_seq_one_letter_code
_entity_poly.pdbx_strand_id
1 'polypeptide(L)'
;MTTREKIAQFLKNNSSKKFTPSDLKGKNGVEIGRSTIHNHLNILKDEGFVKKIGGKYAWYTYRELEEVVEETLKDELGISKDKARDIPQLIAVIQNKYRNSGDWPDKEIVEAAIRTKAEEMQMYNLLE
;
A
#
# COMPACT_ATOMS: atom_id res chain seq x y z
N MET A 1 19.89 8.82 7.78
CA MET A 1 18.51 8.30 7.86
C MET A 1 17.73 9.09 8.90
N THR A 2 16.71 9.82 8.48
CA THR A 2 15.86 10.65 9.34
C THR A 2 14.99 9.79 10.26
N THR A 3 14.41 10.41 11.29
CA THR A 3 13.51 9.69 12.21
C THR A 3 12.27 9.15 11.49
N ARG A 4 11.73 9.89 10.52
CA ARG A 4 10.61 9.44 9.68
C ARG A 4 11.00 8.23 8.85
N GLU A 5 12.17 8.25 8.20
CA GLU A 5 12.69 7.10 7.43
C GLU A 5 12.90 5.87 8.31
N LYS A 6 13.43 6.05 9.54
CA LYS A 6 13.58 4.95 10.51
C LYS A 6 12.24 4.32 10.89
N ILE A 7 11.20 5.14 11.10
CA ILE A 7 9.84 4.67 11.39
C ILE A 7 9.27 3.91 10.18
N ALA A 8 9.37 4.49 8.98
CA ALA A 8 8.90 3.86 7.75
C ALA A 8 9.60 2.52 7.49
N GLN A 9 10.93 2.47 7.60
CA GLN A 9 11.71 1.24 7.43
C GLN A 9 11.34 0.17 8.46
N PHE A 10 11.13 0.55 9.73
CA PHE A 10 10.71 -0.40 10.76
C PHE A 10 9.34 -1.01 10.44
N LEU A 11 8.37 -0.17 10.08
CA LEU A 11 7.02 -0.62 9.73
C LEU A 11 7.05 -1.50 8.47
N LYS A 12 7.84 -1.13 7.45
CA LYS A 12 8.07 -1.91 6.23
C LYS A 12 8.66 -3.29 6.54
N ASN A 13 9.67 -3.36 7.40
CA ASN A 13 10.28 -4.62 7.82
C ASN A 13 9.35 -5.48 8.69
N ASN A 14 8.29 -4.90 9.25
CA ASN A 14 7.31 -5.58 10.10
C ASN A 14 5.89 -5.46 9.55
N SER A 15 5.76 -5.52 8.23
CA SER A 15 4.53 -5.16 7.50
C SER A 15 3.30 -6.02 7.87
N SER A 16 3.50 -7.23 8.38
CA SER A 16 2.42 -8.10 8.89
C SER A 16 1.83 -7.69 10.25
N LYS A 17 2.39 -6.67 10.91
CA LYS A 17 2.01 -6.23 12.27
C LYS A 17 1.53 -4.78 12.29
N LYS A 18 0.82 -4.43 13.36
CA LYS A 18 0.28 -3.07 13.62
C LYS A 18 0.88 -2.53 14.91
N PHE A 19 1.29 -1.26 14.93
CA PHE A 19 2.04 -0.66 16.02
C PHE A 19 1.40 0.65 16.48
N THR A 20 1.24 0.83 17.79
CA THR A 20 0.95 2.15 18.37
C THR A 20 2.21 3.03 18.34
N PRO A 21 2.07 4.36 18.48
CA PRO A 21 3.24 5.23 18.67
C PRO A 21 4.12 4.83 19.87
N SER A 22 3.53 4.24 20.91
CA SER A 22 4.27 3.72 22.07
C SER A 22 5.11 2.49 21.74
N ASP A 23 4.61 1.61 20.86
CA ASP A 23 5.34 0.39 20.45
C ASP A 23 6.61 0.71 19.64
N LEU A 24 6.62 1.86 18.97
CA LEU A 24 7.74 2.32 18.14
C LEU A 24 8.81 3.09 18.94
N LYS A 25 8.49 3.53 20.16
CA LYS A 25 9.46 4.25 21.00
C LYS A 25 10.62 3.33 21.36
N GLY A 26 11.84 3.74 21.06
CA GLY A 26 13.06 2.97 21.29
C GLY A 26 13.29 1.82 20.30
N LYS A 27 12.49 1.72 19.23
CA LYS A 27 12.69 0.71 18.16
C LYS A 27 13.42 1.32 16.97
N ASN A 28 14.27 0.54 16.30
CA ASN A 28 15.00 0.96 15.08
C ASN A 28 15.75 2.30 15.20
N GLY A 29 16.28 2.63 16.39
CA GLY A 29 16.95 3.90 16.66
C GLY A 29 16.01 5.12 16.66
N VAL A 30 14.73 4.92 16.92
CA VAL A 30 13.71 5.96 17.14
C VAL A 30 13.66 6.28 18.64
N GLU A 31 14.54 7.18 19.09
CA GLU A 31 14.67 7.58 20.52
C GLU A 31 13.86 8.85 20.85
N ILE A 32 12.82 9.14 20.08
CA ILE A 32 12.01 10.36 20.21
C ILE A 32 10.74 10.13 21.03
N GLY A 33 10.15 11.25 21.48
CA GLY A 33 8.89 11.25 22.23
C GLY A 33 7.70 10.71 21.43
N ARG A 34 6.73 10.13 22.14
CA ARG A 34 5.51 9.53 21.57
C ARG A 34 4.75 10.49 20.64
N SER A 35 4.63 11.77 21.02
CA SER A 35 3.89 12.77 20.22
C SER A 35 4.57 13.04 18.88
N THR A 36 5.90 13.09 18.85
CA THR A 36 6.68 13.25 17.61
C THR A 36 6.53 12.02 16.71
N ILE A 37 6.55 10.81 17.29
CA ILE A 37 6.26 9.57 16.56
C ILE A 37 4.85 9.63 15.96
N HIS A 38 3.86 10.06 16.74
CA HIS A 38 2.48 10.20 16.26
C HIS A 38 2.37 11.17 15.08
N ASN A 39 3.05 12.31 15.13
CA ASN A 39 3.08 13.27 14.03
C ASN A 39 3.72 12.68 12.77
N HIS A 40 4.86 12.01 12.88
CA HIS A 40 5.49 11.33 11.74
C HIS A 40 4.62 10.23 11.15
N LEU A 41 3.90 9.48 12.00
CA LEU A 41 2.97 8.46 11.54
C LEU A 41 1.74 9.05 10.84
N ASN A 42 1.25 10.22 11.27
CA ASN A 42 0.18 10.92 10.56
C ASN A 42 0.68 11.44 9.20
N ILE A 43 1.89 12.00 9.14
CA ILE A 43 2.51 12.41 7.87
C ILE A 43 2.63 11.22 6.92
N LEU A 44 3.20 10.10 7.37
CA LEU A 44 3.31 8.88 6.56
C LEU A 44 1.93 8.31 6.15
N LYS A 45 0.89 8.58 6.93
CA LYS A 45 -0.49 8.16 6.62
C LYS A 45 -1.12 9.06 5.58
N ASP A 46 -0.89 10.37 5.68
CA ASP A 46 -1.35 11.35 4.71
C ASP A 46 -0.57 11.22 3.38
N GLU A 47 0.68 10.76 3.43
CA GLU A 47 1.52 10.37 2.27
C GLU A 47 1.22 8.94 1.75
N GLY A 48 0.20 8.24 2.27
CA GLY A 48 -0.23 6.93 1.75
C GLY A 48 0.64 5.72 2.10
N PHE A 49 1.71 5.87 2.88
CA PHE A 49 2.62 4.76 3.23
C PHE A 49 2.11 3.86 4.36
N VAL A 50 1.28 4.40 5.27
CA VAL A 50 0.78 3.66 6.44
C VAL A 50 -0.71 3.93 6.66
N LYS A 51 -1.42 2.97 7.25
CA LYS A 51 -2.82 3.17 7.65
C LYS A 51 -3.01 3.16 9.16
N LYS A 52 -4.02 3.87 9.64
CA LYS A 52 -4.43 3.88 11.05
C LYS A 52 -5.65 3.00 11.27
N ILE A 53 -5.51 1.91 12.03
CA ILE A 53 -6.60 0.99 12.41
C ILE A 53 -6.66 0.91 13.93
N GLY A 54 -7.78 1.36 14.53
CA GLY A 54 -7.99 1.24 15.98
C GLY A 54 -6.86 1.87 16.82
N GLY A 55 -6.33 3.01 16.38
CA GLY A 55 -5.22 3.71 17.06
C GLY A 55 -3.81 3.15 16.80
N LYS A 56 -3.69 2.08 15.99
CA LYS A 56 -2.41 1.48 15.56
C LYS A 56 -2.12 1.82 14.11
N TYR A 57 -0.84 1.86 13.75
CA TYR A 57 -0.34 2.11 12.41
C TYR A 57 0.24 0.83 11.83
N ALA A 58 -0.12 0.53 10.59
CA ALA A 58 0.39 -0.60 9.85
C ALA A 58 1.02 -0.08 8.55
N TRP A 59 2.14 -0.67 8.14
CA TRP A 59 2.63 -0.47 6.79
C TRP A 59 1.55 -0.93 5.81
N TYR A 60 1.29 -0.15 4.76
CA TYR A 60 0.42 -0.61 3.67
C TYR A 60 0.99 -1.94 3.15
N THR A 61 0.22 -3.01 3.31
CA THR A 61 0.61 -4.33 2.84
C THR A 61 -0.22 -4.68 1.63
N TYR A 62 0.45 -5.21 0.60
CA TYR A 62 0.06 -6.30 -0.30
C TYR A 62 -1.45 -6.64 -0.44
N ARG A 63 -2.18 -6.85 0.67
CA ARG A 63 -3.60 -7.21 0.71
C ARG A 63 -4.53 -6.06 0.29
N GLU A 64 -4.09 -4.82 0.47
CA GLU A 64 -4.85 -3.63 0.04
C GLU A 64 -4.60 -3.31 -1.43
N LEU A 65 -3.51 -3.80 -2.02
CA LEU A 65 -3.35 -3.71 -3.48
C LEU A 65 -4.35 -4.63 -4.18
N GLU A 66 -4.64 -5.80 -3.62
CA GLU A 66 -5.70 -6.68 -4.13
C GLU A 66 -7.05 -5.96 -4.06
N GLU A 67 -7.38 -5.33 -2.93
CA GLU A 67 -8.61 -4.52 -2.79
C GLU A 67 -8.65 -3.33 -3.77
N VAL A 68 -7.56 -2.58 -3.94
CA VAL A 68 -7.50 -1.44 -4.89
C VAL A 68 -7.58 -1.93 -6.32
N VAL A 69 -6.87 -3.00 -6.69
CA VAL A 69 -6.98 -3.61 -8.03
C VAL A 69 -8.41 -4.09 -8.27
N GLU A 70 -9.03 -4.76 -7.31
CA GLU A 70 -10.41 -5.24 -7.42
C GLU A 70 -11.41 -4.06 -7.55
N GLU A 71 -11.29 -3.02 -6.72
CA GLU A 71 -12.12 -1.81 -6.80
C GLU A 71 -11.94 -1.09 -8.14
N THR A 72 -10.71 -0.81 -8.57
CA THR A 72 -10.44 -0.12 -9.84
C THR A 72 -10.96 -0.92 -11.04
N LEU A 73 -10.71 -2.23 -11.07
CA LEU A 73 -11.19 -3.09 -12.15
C LEU A 73 -12.72 -3.16 -12.18
N LYS A 74 -13.38 -3.18 -11.03
CA LYS A 74 -14.83 -3.22 -10.93
C LYS A 74 -15.46 -1.88 -11.30
N ASP A 75 -14.99 -0.78 -10.70
CA ASP A 75 -15.61 0.54 -10.79
C ASP A 75 -15.29 1.23 -12.13
N GLU A 76 -14.09 1.03 -12.66
CA GLU A 76 -13.69 1.68 -13.91
C GLU A 76 -13.85 0.76 -15.13
N LEU A 77 -13.67 -0.55 -14.98
CA LEU A 77 -13.65 -1.50 -16.11
C LEU A 77 -14.82 -2.50 -16.10
N GLY A 78 -15.64 -2.53 -15.04
CA GLY A 78 -16.77 -3.46 -14.93
C GLY A 78 -16.36 -4.94 -14.76
N ILE A 79 -15.10 -5.21 -14.42
CA ILE A 79 -14.55 -6.58 -14.32
C ILE A 79 -14.76 -7.10 -12.90
N SER A 80 -15.60 -8.12 -12.73
CA SER A 80 -15.74 -8.81 -11.44
C SER A 80 -14.64 -9.85 -11.23
N LYS A 81 -14.33 -10.12 -9.96
CA LYS A 81 -13.37 -11.13 -9.48
C LYS A 81 -13.55 -12.51 -10.14
N ASP A 82 -14.78 -12.83 -10.51
CA ASP A 82 -15.20 -14.14 -11.04
C ASP A 82 -14.79 -14.33 -12.50
N LYS A 83 -14.51 -13.25 -13.23
CA LYS A 83 -14.09 -13.27 -14.64
C LYS A 83 -12.57 -13.12 -14.81
N ALA A 84 -11.86 -12.56 -13.84
CA ALA A 84 -10.48 -12.16 -14.08
C ALA A 84 -9.46 -13.23 -13.69
N ARG A 85 -9.27 -14.19 -14.60
CA ARG A 85 -8.16 -15.17 -14.53
C ARG A 85 -6.78 -14.49 -14.42
N ASP A 86 -6.71 -13.24 -14.86
CA ASP A 86 -5.48 -12.44 -14.94
C ASP A 86 -5.31 -11.41 -13.79
N ILE A 87 -6.29 -11.27 -12.88
CA ILE A 87 -6.14 -10.40 -11.68
C ILE A 87 -4.88 -10.74 -10.86
N PRO A 88 -4.59 -12.01 -10.55
CA PRO A 88 -3.39 -12.36 -9.79
C PRO A 88 -2.10 -11.94 -10.51
N GLN A 89 -2.09 -11.99 -11.85
CA GLN A 89 -0.94 -11.60 -12.66
C GLN A 89 -0.80 -10.08 -12.75
N LEU A 90 -1.91 -9.34 -12.88
CA LEU A 90 -1.94 -7.88 -12.79
C LEU A 90 -1.41 -7.39 -11.44
N ILE A 91 -1.91 -7.97 -10.34
CA ILE A 91 -1.43 -7.69 -8.99
C ILE A 91 0.08 -7.92 -8.91
N ALA A 92 0.59 -9.06 -9.42
CA ALA A 92 2.01 -9.36 -9.40
C ALA A 92 2.86 -8.34 -10.20
N VAL A 93 2.36 -7.84 -11.33
CA VAL A 93 3.06 -6.83 -12.14
C VAL A 93 3.10 -5.48 -11.44
N ILE A 94 1.96 -5.03 -10.90
CA ILE A 94 1.86 -3.79 -10.13
C ILE A 94 2.72 -3.88 -8.87
N GLN A 95 2.73 -5.04 -8.21
CA GLN A 95 3.66 -5.33 -7.11
C GLN A 95 5.10 -5.18 -7.57
N ASN A 96 5.50 -5.80 -8.68
CA ASN A 96 6.90 -5.78 -9.09
C ASN A 96 7.37 -4.38 -9.49
N LYS A 97 6.46 -3.56 -10.04
CA LYS A 97 6.69 -2.15 -10.37
C LYS A 97 7.05 -1.32 -9.13
N TYR A 98 6.32 -1.50 -8.03
CA TYR A 98 6.48 -0.68 -6.82
C TYR A 98 7.31 -1.35 -5.71
N ARG A 99 7.57 -2.65 -5.81
CA ARG A 99 8.43 -3.41 -4.88
C ARG A 99 9.90 -3.01 -5.01
N ASN A 100 10.36 -2.72 -6.23
CA ASN A 100 11.75 -2.37 -6.49
C ASN A 100 12.06 -0.88 -6.23
N SER A 101 11.07 0.01 -6.40
CA SER A 101 11.20 1.43 -6.07
C SER A 101 11.21 1.68 -4.56
N GLY A 102 10.59 0.81 -3.77
CA GLY A 102 10.53 0.93 -2.32
C GLY A 102 9.60 2.04 -1.79
N ASP A 103 9.22 2.97 -2.66
CA ASP A 103 8.15 3.95 -2.53
C ASP A 103 6.88 3.43 -3.21
N TRP A 104 5.82 3.31 -2.41
CA TRP A 104 4.46 3.15 -2.91
C TRP A 104 3.92 4.54 -3.25
N PRO A 105 3.47 4.77 -4.48
CA PRO A 105 2.89 6.06 -4.84
C PRO A 105 1.46 6.16 -4.32
N ASP A 106 0.89 7.37 -4.38
CA ASP A 106 -0.50 7.65 -4.00
C ASP A 106 -1.49 6.73 -4.72
N LYS A 107 -2.66 6.53 -4.11
CA LYS A 107 -3.73 5.66 -4.63
C LYS A 107 -4.03 5.95 -6.10
N GLU A 108 -4.18 7.22 -6.49
CA GLU A 108 -4.46 7.62 -7.87
C GLU A 108 -3.39 7.14 -8.88
N ILE A 109 -2.12 7.11 -8.48
CA ILE A 109 -1.03 6.65 -9.35
C ILE A 109 -1.06 5.12 -9.48
N VAL A 110 -1.43 4.43 -8.40
CA VAL A 110 -1.62 2.97 -8.41
C VAL A 110 -2.81 2.61 -9.30
N GLU A 111 -3.95 3.29 -9.16
CA GLU A 111 -5.15 3.12 -10.00
C GLU A 111 -4.85 3.37 -11.49
N ALA A 112 -4.12 4.44 -11.80
CA ALA A 112 -3.70 4.71 -13.17
C ALA A 112 -2.80 3.60 -13.74
N ALA A 113 -1.87 3.07 -12.94
CA ALA A 113 -1.03 1.95 -13.36
C ALA A 113 -1.82 0.65 -13.55
N ILE A 114 -2.84 0.41 -12.72
CA ILE A 114 -3.77 -0.72 -12.84
C ILE A 114 -4.53 -0.62 -14.16
N ARG A 115 -5.10 0.54 -14.49
CA ARG A 115 -5.76 0.78 -15.79
C ARG A 115 -4.85 0.47 -16.97
N THR A 116 -3.69 1.13 -17.03
CA THR A 116 -2.75 0.95 -18.14
C THR A 116 -2.37 -0.51 -18.31
N LYS A 117 -2.12 -1.22 -17.21
CA LYS A 117 -1.71 -2.62 -17.28
C LYS A 117 -2.87 -3.56 -17.62
N ALA A 118 -4.09 -3.26 -17.16
CA ALA A 118 -5.29 -3.99 -17.56
C ALA A 118 -5.59 -3.82 -19.06
N GLU A 119 -5.31 -2.65 -19.64
CA GLU A 119 -5.41 -2.38 -21.09
C GLU A 119 -4.38 -3.17 -21.88
N GLU A 120 -3.11 -3.13 -21.47
CA GLU A 120 -2.04 -3.92 -22.08
C GLU A 120 -2.34 -5.43 -22.04
N MET A 121 -2.98 -5.90 -20.97
CA MET A 121 -3.38 -7.30 -20.79
C MET A 121 -4.71 -7.64 -21.50
N GLN A 122 -5.33 -6.69 -22.21
CA GLN A 122 -6.59 -6.87 -22.93
C GLN A 122 -7.73 -7.40 -22.05
N MET A 123 -7.77 -7.00 -20.77
CA MET A 123 -8.75 -7.52 -19.80
C MET A 123 -10.20 -7.05 -20.09
N TYR A 124 -10.40 -6.19 -21.09
CA TYR A 124 -11.65 -5.50 -21.40
C TYR A 124 -12.74 -6.33 -22.09
N ASN A 125 -12.52 -7.60 -22.42
CA ASN A 125 -13.48 -8.40 -23.20
C ASN A 125 -13.80 -9.75 -22.57
N LEU A 126 -14.44 -9.75 -21.41
CA LEU A 126 -15.10 -10.96 -20.89
C LEU A 126 -16.61 -10.83 -20.80
N LEU A 127 -17.20 -9.84 -21.50
CA LEU A 127 -18.64 -9.74 -21.73
C LEU A 127 -19.00 -10.51 -23.02
N GLU A 128 -18.83 -11.83 -23.00
CA GLU A 128 -19.68 -12.74 -23.77
C GLU A 128 -20.62 -13.47 -22.80
#